data_AF-M6ZSU7-F1
#
_entry.id   AF-M6ZSU7-F1
#
_cell.length_a   1.000
_cell.length_b   1.000
_cell.length_c   1.000
_cell.angle_alpha   90.00
_cell.angle_beta   90.00
_cell.angle_gamma   90.00
#
_symmetry.space_group_name_H-M   'P 1'
#
loop_
_entity.id
_entity.type
_entity.pdbx_description
1 polymer ?
#
loop_
_entity_poly.entity_id
_entity_poly.type
_entity_poly.pdbx_seq_one_letter_code
_entity_poly.pdbx_strand_id
1 'polypeptide(L)'
;MYLTLPLSALGGILLEESDRKRVIYVGSGLLFCNLIVLFLAYRKVGFINPEFDLGKKFSEEIAAELKYSKKVYLQAIPDPYFYLKEKYPNQKILEFIPGELPIPPEMFVNTLDTIDTFVFSEGTKRNENVENYLKENASSFYKRSISVSPSTTRKLIRAQAEIYLRKKK
;
A
#
# COMPACT_ATOMS: atom_id res chain seq x y z
N MET A 1 -28.14 0.45 -11.83
CA MET A 1 -28.06 -0.98 -11.50
C MET A 1 -27.74 -1.72 -12.79
N TYR A 2 -26.47 -2.07 -13.04
CA TYR A 2 -26.09 -2.81 -14.25
C TYR A 2 -26.48 -4.27 -14.02
N LEU A 3 -27.46 -4.74 -14.78
CA LEU A 3 -27.89 -6.12 -14.77
C LEU A 3 -26.77 -6.98 -15.38
N THR A 4 -25.84 -7.46 -14.55
CA THR A 4 -24.84 -8.45 -14.96
C THR A 4 -25.51 -9.81 -15.03
N LEU A 5 -26.40 -10.00 -16.01
CA LEU A 5 -26.75 -11.36 -16.42
C LEU A 5 -25.47 -11.97 -17.02
N PRO A 6 -24.90 -13.02 -16.42
CA PRO A 6 -23.74 -13.65 -17.00
C PRO A 6 -24.16 -14.21 -18.36
N LEU A 7 -23.40 -13.90 -19.41
CA LEU A 7 -23.66 -14.39 -20.78
C LEU A 7 -23.85 -15.93 -20.84
N SER A 8 -23.31 -16.66 -19.86
CA SER A 8 -23.55 -18.10 -19.68
C SER A 8 -25.01 -18.46 -19.40
N ALA A 9 -25.77 -17.63 -18.69
CA ALA A 9 -27.19 -17.87 -18.41
C ALA A 9 -28.07 -17.72 -19.65
N LEU A 10 -27.72 -16.80 -20.56
CA LEU A 10 -28.39 -16.66 -21.86
C LEU A 10 -28.08 -17.84 -22.79
N GLY A 11 -26.88 -18.42 -22.67
CA GLY A 11 -26.50 -19.64 -23.40
C GLY A 11 -27.33 -20.85 -23.02
N GLY A 12 -27.66 -21.02 -21.73
CA GLY A 12 -28.48 -22.13 -21.24
C GLY A 12 -29.90 -22.14 -21.79
N ILE A 13 -30.53 -20.95 -21.89
CA ILE A 13 -31.92 -20.79 -22.35
C ILE A 13 -32.05 -21.01 -23.87
N LEU A 14 -31.02 -20.71 -24.66
CA LEU A 14 -31.04 -20.88 -26.12
C LEU A 14 -30.59 -22.27 -26.61
N LEU A 15 -30.03 -23.10 -25.73
CA LEU A 15 -29.40 -24.38 -26.09
C LEU A 15 -30.17 -25.61 -25.60
N GLU A 16 -31.32 -25.43 -24.95
CA GLU A 16 -32.12 -26.50 -24.33
C GLU A 16 -32.62 -27.55 -25.36
N GLU A 17 -32.81 -27.15 -26.62
CA GLU A 17 -33.18 -28.04 -27.75
C GLU A 17 -32.04 -28.30 -28.76
N SER A 18 -30.81 -27.87 -28.48
CA SER A 18 -29.72 -27.91 -29.47
C SER A 18 -28.89 -29.20 -29.43
N ASP A 19 -28.45 -29.60 -30.62
CA ASP A 19 -27.60 -30.77 -30.86
C ASP A 19 -26.31 -30.73 -30.01
N ARG A 20 -25.95 -31.83 -29.34
CA ARG A 20 -24.90 -31.89 -28.30
C ARG A 20 -23.57 -31.30 -28.78
N LYS A 21 -23.22 -31.51 -30.05
CA LYS A 21 -21.99 -30.97 -30.67
C LYS A 21 -21.99 -29.45 -30.72
N ARG A 22 -23.15 -28.83 -31.01
CA ARG A 22 -23.32 -27.37 -31.07
C ARG A 22 -23.21 -26.74 -29.67
N VAL A 23 -23.81 -27.38 -28.67
CA VAL A 23 -23.71 -26.95 -27.26
C VAL A 23 -22.25 -26.95 -26.80
N ILE A 24 -21.51 -28.02 -27.09
CA ILE A 24 -20.07 -28.12 -26.75
C ILE A 24 -19.28 -27.03 -27.46
N TYR A 25 -19.48 -26.83 -28.77
CA TYR A 25 -18.73 -25.83 -29.53
C TYR A 25 -18.96 -24.40 -29.03
N VAL A 26 -20.21 -24.02 -28.79
CA VAL A 26 -20.58 -22.69 -28.26
C VAL A 26 -20.08 -22.52 -26.82
N GLY A 27 -20.24 -23.54 -25.98
CA GLY A 27 -19.76 -23.53 -24.60
C GLY A 27 -18.24 -23.38 -24.50
N SER A 28 -17.48 -24.11 -25.32
CA SER A 28 -16.02 -23.98 -25.40
C SER A 28 -15.59 -22.60 -25.89
N GLY A 29 -16.27 -22.05 -26.90
CA GLY A 29 -16.01 -20.69 -27.37
C GLY A 29 -16.23 -19.63 -26.30
N LEU A 30 -17.35 -19.70 -25.57
CA LEU A 30 -17.65 -18.79 -24.47
C LEU A 30 -16.64 -18.92 -23.31
N LEU A 31 -16.25 -20.15 -22.97
CA LEU A 31 -15.23 -20.39 -21.95
C LEU A 31 -13.89 -19.78 -22.36
N PHE A 32 -13.46 -19.97 -23.60
CA PHE A 32 -12.20 -19.41 -24.10
C PHE A 32 -12.22 -17.88 -24.14
N CYS A 33 -13.34 -17.28 -24.56
CA CYS A 33 -13.53 -15.83 -24.50
C CYS A 33 -13.43 -15.29 -23.06
N ASN A 34 -14.05 -15.97 -22.09
CA ASN A 34 -13.95 -15.58 -20.69
C ASN A 34 -12.50 -15.68 -20.16
N LEU A 35 -11.77 -16.73 -20.52
CA LEU A 35 -10.36 -16.88 -20.15
C LEU A 35 -9.49 -15.78 -20.76
N ILE A 36 -9.72 -15.38 -22.02
CA ILE A 36 -9.00 -14.28 -22.66
C ILE A 36 -9.32 -12.95 -21.96
N VAL A 37 -10.59 -12.66 -21.68
CA VAL A 37 -10.98 -11.44 -20.96
C VAL A 37 -10.34 -11.40 -19.58
N LEU A 38 -10.34 -12.52 -18.85
CA LEU A 38 -9.69 -12.62 -17.55
C LEU A 38 -8.17 -12.41 -17.66
N PHE A 39 -7.52 -12.99 -18.67
CA PHE A 39 -6.09 -12.80 -18.93
C PHE A 39 -5.75 -11.35 -19.26
N LEU A 40 -6.53 -10.68 -20.12
CA LEU A 40 -6.34 -9.28 -20.46
C LEU A 40 -6.61 -8.36 -19.27
N ALA A 41 -7.64 -8.65 -18.48
CA ALA A 41 -7.92 -7.92 -17.24
C ALA A 41 -6.79 -8.11 -16.22
N TYR A 42 -6.28 -9.32 -16.05
CA TYR A 42 -5.15 -9.63 -15.17
C TYR A 42 -3.86 -8.93 -15.64
N ARG A 43 -3.58 -8.88 -16.95
CA ARG A 43 -2.42 -8.14 -17.47
C ARG A 43 -2.55 -6.63 -17.27
N LYS A 44 -3.76 -6.08 -17.39
CA LYS A 44 -4.00 -4.63 -17.34
C LYS A 44 -4.15 -4.09 -15.91
N VAL A 45 -4.78 -4.85 -15.02
CA VAL A 45 -5.17 -4.46 -13.65
C VAL A 45 -4.45 -5.27 -12.58
N GLY A 46 -3.91 -6.44 -12.92
CA GLY A 46 -3.27 -7.34 -11.95
C GLY A 46 -1.89 -6.87 -11.52
N PHE A 47 -1.42 -7.51 -10.44
CA PHE A 47 -0.17 -7.25 -9.71
C PHE A 47 1.12 -7.38 -10.55
N ILE A 48 1.05 -7.79 -11.81
CA ILE A 48 2.19 -7.89 -12.73
C ILE A 48 2.44 -6.56 -13.47
N ASN A 49 1.48 -5.63 -13.50
CA ASN A 49 1.70 -4.35 -14.16
C ASN A 49 2.60 -3.44 -13.30
N PRO A 50 3.84 -3.13 -13.72
CA PRO A 50 4.76 -2.30 -12.96
C PRO A 50 4.26 -0.85 -12.77
N GLU A 51 3.28 -0.41 -13.57
CA GLU A 51 2.64 0.90 -13.38
C GLU A 51 1.71 0.97 -12.16
N PHE A 52 1.26 -0.19 -11.66
CA PHE A 52 0.49 -0.36 -10.43
C PHE A 52 1.36 -0.72 -9.22
N ASP A 53 2.67 -0.95 -9.40
CA ASP A 53 3.61 -1.13 -8.29
C ASP A 53 3.86 0.20 -7.57
N LEU A 54 2.89 0.54 -6.71
CA LEU A 54 2.96 1.67 -5.79
C LEU A 54 4.04 1.45 -4.73
N GLY A 55 4.37 0.19 -4.39
CA GLY A 55 5.31 -0.15 -3.32
C GLY A 55 6.71 0.35 -3.61
N LYS A 56 7.23 0.06 -4.80
CA LYS A 56 8.58 0.49 -5.20
C LYS A 56 8.71 2.01 -5.26
N LYS A 57 7.79 2.69 -5.95
CA LYS A 57 7.81 4.16 -6.07
C LYS A 57 7.67 4.86 -4.73
N PHE A 58 6.77 4.37 -3.88
CA PHE A 58 6.59 4.89 -2.53
C PHE A 58 7.84 4.71 -1.67
N SER A 59 8.49 3.54 -1.76
CA SER A 59 9.73 3.26 -1.05
C SER A 59 10.88 4.16 -1.52
N GLU A 60 10.96 4.42 -2.84
CA GLU A 60 11.95 5.31 -3.44
C GLU A 60 11.80 6.76 -2.94
N GLU A 61 10.57 7.30 -2.94
CA GLU A 61 10.25 8.64 -2.47
C GLU A 61 10.53 8.80 -0.97
N ILE A 62 10.09 7.83 -0.14
CA ILE A 62 10.40 7.83 1.30
C ILE A 62 11.91 7.78 1.52
N ALA A 63 12.63 6.93 0.78
CA ALA A 63 14.07 6.80 0.95
C ALA A 63 14.83 8.09 0.57
N ALA A 64 14.32 8.90 -0.35
CA ALA A 64 14.92 10.19 -0.67
C ALA A 64 14.83 11.15 0.54
N GLU A 65 13.68 11.19 1.20
CA GLU A 65 13.45 12.03 2.39
C GLU A 65 14.23 11.55 3.62
N LEU A 66 14.41 10.23 3.78
CA LEU A 66 15.09 9.64 4.93
C LEU A 66 16.62 9.60 4.82
N LYS A 67 17.22 10.07 3.72
CA LYS A 67 18.66 9.90 3.43
C LYS A 67 19.60 10.32 4.58
N TYR A 68 19.24 11.36 5.34
CA TYR A 68 20.09 11.92 6.40
C TYR A 68 19.65 11.54 7.81
N SER A 69 18.56 10.80 7.95
CA SER A 69 18.04 10.34 9.25
C SER A 69 18.87 9.15 9.75
N LYS A 70 19.21 9.10 11.05
CA LYS A 70 19.96 7.96 11.62
C LYS A 70 19.02 6.97 12.29
N LYS A 71 18.03 7.47 13.04
CA LYS A 71 16.96 6.68 13.66
C LYS A 71 15.61 7.07 13.10
N VAL A 72 14.89 6.09 12.54
CA VAL A 72 13.58 6.28 11.91
C VAL A 72 12.55 5.44 12.63
N TYR A 73 11.45 6.06 13.04
CA TYR A 73 10.23 5.36 13.43
C TYR A 73 9.37 5.15 12.19
N LEU A 74 9.08 3.90 11.84
CA LEU A 74 8.37 3.53 10.62
C LEU A 74 7.03 2.86 10.95
N GLN A 75 5.95 3.45 10.45
CA GLN A 75 4.61 2.88 10.47
C GLN A 75 3.91 3.21 9.14
N ALA A 76 4.27 2.50 8.07
CA ALA A 76 3.79 2.80 6.73
C ALA A 76 3.25 1.56 5.99
N ILE A 77 2.23 1.80 5.17
CA ILE A 77 1.62 0.88 4.21
C ILE A 77 1.53 1.63 2.88
N PRO A 78 2.11 1.11 1.77
CA PRO A 78 2.93 -0.11 1.69
C PRO A 78 4.23 0.03 2.50
N ASP A 79 4.74 -1.09 3.01
CA ASP A 79 5.88 -1.10 3.94
C ASP A 79 7.23 -0.94 3.18
N PRO A 80 8.00 0.15 3.42
CA PRO A 80 9.29 0.38 2.77
C PRO A 80 10.49 -0.24 3.52
N TYR A 81 10.28 -0.99 4.62
CA TYR A 81 11.36 -1.49 5.49
C TYR A 81 12.52 -2.14 4.74
N PHE A 82 12.22 -3.17 3.94
CA PHE A 82 13.24 -3.94 3.25
C PHE A 82 14.02 -3.07 2.25
N TYR A 83 13.32 -2.21 1.53
CA TYR A 83 13.93 -1.27 0.60
C TYR A 83 14.86 -0.29 1.32
N LEU A 84 14.42 0.27 2.45
CA LEU A 84 15.22 1.18 3.26
C LEU A 84 16.44 0.47 3.87
N LYS A 85 16.27 -0.78 4.31
CA LYS A 85 17.36 -1.55 4.91
C LYS A 85 18.43 -1.93 3.90
N GLU A 86 18.05 -2.22 2.67
CA GLU A 86 18.97 -2.46 1.56
C GLU A 86 19.74 -1.18 1.20
N LYS A 87 19.04 -0.05 1.06
CA LYS A 87 19.63 1.22 0.61
C LYS A 87 20.46 1.94 1.68
N TYR A 88 20.03 1.86 2.93
CA TYR A 88 20.66 2.53 4.08
C TYR A 88 20.86 1.54 5.23
N PRO A 89 21.81 0.58 5.11
CA PRO A 89 21.98 -0.51 6.07
C PRO A 89 22.33 -0.02 7.49
N ASN A 90 22.95 1.16 7.59
CA ASN A 90 23.37 1.79 8.85
C ASN A 90 22.25 2.56 9.56
N GLN A 91 21.08 2.75 8.93
CA GLN A 91 19.94 3.37 9.58
C GLN A 91 19.29 2.39 10.57
N LYS A 92 18.96 2.90 11.76
CA LYS A 92 18.19 2.15 12.74
C LYS A 92 16.71 2.43 12.51
N ILE A 93 16.03 1.46 11.92
CA ILE A 93 14.59 1.51 11.68
C ILE A 93 13.91 0.83 12.86
N LEU A 94 13.02 1.57 13.52
CA LEU A 94 12.20 1.11 14.62
C LEU A 94 10.78 0.97 14.11
N GLU A 95 10.30 -0.26 14.08
CA GLU A 95 8.91 -0.56 13.77
C GLU A 95 8.18 -0.88 15.06
N PHE A 96 7.01 -0.27 15.22
CA PHE A 96 6.13 -0.66 16.29
C PHE A 96 5.16 -1.70 15.74
N ILE A 97 5.34 -2.95 16.15
CA ILE A 97 4.35 -3.99 15.96
C ILE A 97 3.35 -3.84 17.12
N PRO A 98 2.08 -3.47 16.86
CA PRO A 98 1.08 -3.34 17.90
C PRO A 98 0.71 -4.73 18.44
N GLY A 99 1.48 -5.19 19.41
CA GLY A 99 1.06 -6.12 20.44
C GLY A 99 1.14 -5.35 21.76
N GLU A 100 0.09 -5.41 22.56
CA GLU A 100 -0.12 -4.71 23.83
C GLU A 100 0.92 -5.08 24.90
N LEU A 101 2.19 -4.82 24.64
CA LEU A 101 3.23 -4.91 25.66
C LEU A 101 3.04 -3.71 26.59
N PRO A 102 2.79 -3.92 27.89
CA PRO A 102 2.67 -2.85 28.86
C PRO A 102 4.06 -2.27 29.12
N ILE A 103 4.55 -1.45 28.19
CA ILE A 103 5.81 -0.72 28.35
C ILE A 103 5.48 0.57 29.12
N PRO A 104 6.21 0.87 30.22
CA PRO A 104 6.04 2.10 30.96
C PRO A 104 6.15 3.33 30.04
N PRO A 105 5.22 4.31 30.11
CA PRO A 105 5.21 5.49 29.24
C PRO A 105 6.52 6.29 29.28
N GLU A 106 7.18 6.35 30.42
CA GLU A 106 8.44 7.09 30.61
C GLU A 106 9.58 6.53 29.76
N MET A 107 9.70 5.21 29.64
CA MET A 107 10.70 4.59 28.76
C MET A 107 10.38 4.82 27.28
N PHE A 108 9.08 4.98 26.97
CA PHE A 108 8.63 5.27 25.62
C PHE A 108 9.07 6.67 25.20
N VAL A 109 8.82 7.70 26.02
CA VAL A 109 9.21 9.10 25.73
C VAL A 109 10.70 9.24 25.51
N ASN A 110 11.53 8.66 26.39
CA ASN A 110 12.99 8.68 26.24
C ASN A 110 13.44 8.06 24.90
N THR A 111 12.73 7.04 24.42
CA THR A 111 13.01 6.43 23.11
C THR A 111 12.62 7.37 21.98
N LEU A 112 11.43 7.99 22.04
CA LEU A 112 10.94 8.95 21.03
C LEU A 112 11.85 10.17 20.88
N ASP A 113 12.46 10.65 21.97
CA ASP A 113 13.43 11.75 21.93
C ASP A 113 14.67 11.43 21.11
N THR A 114 15.07 10.15 21.06
CA THR A 114 16.21 9.74 20.24
C THR A 114 15.88 9.59 18.75
N ILE A 115 14.61 9.65 18.37
CA ILE A 115 14.16 9.43 16.98
C ILE A 115 14.32 10.71 16.18
N ASP A 116 15.01 10.61 15.05
CA ASP A 116 15.25 11.74 14.16
C ASP A 116 14.06 11.97 13.22
N THR A 117 13.36 10.89 12.86
CA THR A 117 12.29 10.97 11.86
C THR A 117 11.18 9.98 12.14
N PHE A 118 9.94 10.43 12.02
CA PHE A 118 8.77 9.58 12.10
C PHE A 118 8.05 9.52 10.75
N VAL A 119 7.64 8.34 10.32
CA VAL A 119 6.93 8.10 9.06
C VAL A 119 5.64 7.36 9.35
N PHE A 120 4.51 7.96 8.96
CA PHE A 120 3.18 7.38 9.15
C PHE A 120 2.41 7.36 7.84
N SER A 121 1.85 6.21 7.44
CA SER A 121 0.88 6.19 6.35
C SER A 121 -0.44 6.85 6.75
N GLU A 122 -1.04 7.56 5.80
CA GLU A 122 -2.36 8.15 5.98
C GLU A 122 -3.40 7.06 6.27
N GLY A 123 -4.31 7.31 7.22
CA GLY A 123 -5.35 6.36 7.62
C GLY A 123 -4.91 5.24 8.55
N THR A 124 -3.63 5.17 8.95
CA THR A 124 -3.18 4.20 9.95
C THR A 124 -3.39 4.71 11.38
N LYS A 125 -3.94 3.86 12.27
CA LYS A 125 -4.11 4.21 13.69
C LYS A 125 -2.73 4.33 14.34
N ARG A 126 -2.39 5.54 14.79
CA ARG A 126 -1.14 5.81 15.49
C ARG A 126 -1.24 5.33 16.94
N ASN A 127 -0.09 5.02 17.53
CA ASN A 127 0.00 4.85 18.97
C ASN A 127 -0.24 6.21 19.64
N GLU A 128 -1.14 6.25 20.62
CA GLU A 128 -1.56 7.49 21.31
C GLU A 128 -0.39 8.22 21.96
N ASN A 129 0.59 7.48 22.51
CA ASN A 129 1.77 8.08 23.13
C ASN A 129 2.65 8.79 22.10
N VAL A 130 2.79 8.21 20.90
CA VAL A 130 3.56 8.84 19.80
C VAL A 130 2.84 10.08 19.28
N GLU A 131 1.51 10.00 19.14
CA GLU A 131 0.70 11.11 18.69
C GLU A 131 0.75 12.29 19.67
N ASN A 132 0.61 12.02 20.98
CA ASN A 132 0.71 13.04 22.02
C ASN A 132 2.10 13.67 22.05
N TYR A 133 3.16 12.85 21.99
CA TYR A 133 4.54 13.34 21.91
C TYR A 133 4.77 14.29 20.73
N LEU A 134 4.28 13.93 19.53
CA LEU A 134 4.42 14.77 18.34
C LEU A 134 3.61 16.07 18.42
N LYS A 135 2.46 16.06 19.11
CA LYS A 135 1.67 17.28 19.39
C LYS A 135 2.39 18.21 20.34
N GLU A 136 2.91 17.69 21.45
CA GLU A 136 3.65 18.46 22.45
C GLU A 136 4.95 19.04 21.89
N ASN A 137 5.61 18.30 21.00
CA ASN A 137 6.90 18.69 20.41
C ASN A 137 6.78 19.23 18.98
N ALA A 138 5.60 19.64 18.52
CA ALA A 138 5.36 19.97 17.11
C ALA A 138 6.31 21.04 16.56
N SER A 139 6.74 21.99 17.39
CA SER A 139 7.70 23.05 17.04
C SER A 139 9.10 22.51 16.70
N SER A 140 9.45 21.32 17.20
CA SER A 140 10.74 20.65 17.00
C SER A 140 10.80 19.80 15.73
N PHE A 141 9.73 19.74 14.94
CA PHE A 141 9.66 18.94 13.71
C PHE A 141 9.27 19.77 12.49
N TYR A 142 9.77 19.37 11.32
CA TYR A 142 9.24 19.75 10.02
C TYR A 142 8.34 18.63 9.52
N LYS A 143 7.11 18.97 9.12
CA LYS A 143 6.17 18.02 8.51
C LYS A 143 6.31 18.07 6.99
N ARG A 144 6.45 16.90 6.36
CA ARG A 144 6.34 16.70 4.91
C ARG A 144 5.29 15.65 4.62
N SER A 145 4.56 15.81 3.52
CA SER A 145 3.65 14.79 3.01
C SER A 145 4.19 14.26 1.69
N ILE A 146 4.19 12.93 1.57
CA ILE A 146 4.47 12.23 0.32
C ILE A 146 3.15 11.63 -0.16
N SER A 147 2.86 11.80 -1.44
CA SER A 147 1.70 11.19 -2.10
C SER A 147 2.15 10.58 -3.42
N VAL A 148 2.08 9.26 -3.52
CA VAL A 148 2.38 8.52 -4.74
C VAL A 148 1.08 8.00 -5.33
N SER A 149 0.91 8.26 -6.63
CA SER A 149 -0.25 7.79 -7.40
C SER A 149 0.20 6.89 -8.56
N PRO A 150 -0.61 5.90 -8.94
CA PRO A 150 -0.30 5.04 -10.07
C PRO A 150 -0.32 5.87 -11.35
N SER A 151 0.55 5.50 -12.30
CA SER A 151 0.71 6.22 -13.57
C SER A 151 -0.49 6.08 -14.50
N THR A 152 -1.42 5.17 -14.19
CA THR A 152 -2.63 4.94 -15.00
C THR A 152 -3.71 5.99 -14.76
N THR A 153 -4.55 6.21 -15.78
CA THR A 153 -5.67 7.17 -15.80
C THR A 153 -6.72 6.95 -14.71
N ARG A 154 -6.80 5.75 -14.11
CA ARG A 154 -7.67 5.47 -12.95
C ARG A 154 -6.91 5.69 -11.66
N LYS A 155 -7.00 6.91 -11.11
CA LYS A 155 -6.49 7.32 -9.78
C LYS A 155 -7.27 6.69 -8.62
N LEU A 156 -7.48 5.37 -8.61
CA LEU A 156 -8.33 4.71 -7.61
C LEU A 156 -7.61 4.44 -6.28
N ILE A 157 -6.27 4.36 -6.27
CA ILE A 157 -5.48 4.06 -5.08
C ILE A 157 -4.31 5.05 -5.01
N ARG A 158 -4.09 5.69 -3.87
CA ARG A 158 -2.92 6.54 -3.59
C ARG A 158 -2.23 6.02 -2.33
N ALA A 159 -0.90 5.94 -2.36
CA ALA A 159 -0.10 5.69 -1.16
C ALA A 159 0.36 7.04 -0.62
N GLN A 160 -0.02 7.36 0.62
CA GLN A 160 0.29 8.63 1.24
C GLN A 160 0.97 8.41 2.59
N ALA A 161 2.00 9.21 2.87
CA ALA A 161 2.68 9.20 4.16
C ALA A 161 2.95 10.62 4.66
N GLU A 162 2.86 10.79 5.97
CA GLU A 162 3.31 11.96 6.69
C GLU A 162 4.65 11.67 7.33
N ILE A 163 5.63 12.53 7.05
CA ILE A 163 6.98 12.44 7.58
C ILE A 163 7.22 13.63 8.52
N TYR A 164 7.66 13.34 9.73
CA TYR A 164 8.06 14.32 10.73
C TYR A 164 9.57 14.27 10.90
N LEU A 165 10.28 15.25 10.35
CA LEU A 165 11.74 15.38 10.40
C LEU A 165 12.14 16.27 11.58
N ARG A 166 12.96 15.78 12.51
CA ARG A 166 13.42 16.60 13.64
C ARG A 166 14.28 17.76 13.14
N LYS A 167 14.00 18.97 13.62
CA LYS A 167 14.84 20.14 13.37
C LYS A 167 16.18 19.91 14.05
N LYS A 168 17.28 20.07 13.31
CA LYS A 168 18.60 20.10 13.94
C LYS A 168 18.66 21.35 14.82
N LYS A 169 19.01 21.14 16.10
CA LYS A 169 19.39 22.24 17.00
C LYS A 169 20.67 22.90 16.50
#